data_AF-C3QR35-F1
#
_entry.id   AF-C3QR35-F1
#
_cell.length_a   1.000
_cell.length_b   1.000
_cell.length_c   1.000
_cell.angle_alpha   90.00
_cell.angle_beta   90.00
_cell.angle_gamma   90.00
#
_symmetry.space_group_name_H-M   'P 1'
#
loop_
_entity.id
_entity.type
_entity.pdbx_description
1 polymer ?
#
loop_
_entity_poly.entity_id
_entity_poly.type
_entity_poly.pdbx_seq_one_letter_code
_entity_poly.pdbx_strand_id
1 'polypeptide(L)'
;MPHLEKSHTIQSTYPNYLLLIKNILAMNVKFKAHLFIFSLFFCYNLSAQEIVKGDFKNENPQSSYVPSFDMDATDKPVKNVILMIGDGMGLAHICSGMYANQGQLTTTNLKTCGFVRTQSANKFTTDSAASGTAYSTGKKTKNGALGMDENNQVIPNLPEKLSGYGYISGIVTTDNLDGATPAAFFAHQPERGMSKEIWADLPNSKLTFFSAGSYELFEKQAPNVQKEIKKEFTIIEEPNDKAIKKSKKLGYLPTKSKTASVNENRGDFLPSTTQMAIDYLSSRSTNGFFLMVEGARIDKSAHSNDYSAVVREVLDFDKAVEAAIRFAEKDGNTLVIISADHETGALALRDGNIKEGKMKAMFVSKGHTPIMVPLFAYGPQSKLFGGVQENSDVSNKILQLLAK
;
A
#
# COMPACT_ATOMS: atom_id res chain seq x y z
N MET A 1 11.77 -20.49 -67.60
CA MET A 1 10.62 -19.74 -68.16
C MET A 1 9.47 -20.73 -68.37
N PRO A 2 8.19 -20.35 -68.26
CA PRO A 2 7.62 -19.07 -67.81
C PRO A 2 6.38 -19.20 -66.86
N HIS A 3 6.17 -18.25 -65.92
CA HIS A 3 5.19 -17.13 -65.88
C HIS A 3 3.77 -17.46 -65.39
N LEU A 4 3.35 -16.86 -64.26
CA LEU A 4 2.57 -15.62 -64.28
C LEU A 4 2.45 -15.01 -62.87
N GLU A 5 2.95 -13.79 -62.76
CA GLU A 5 2.86 -12.87 -61.63
C GLU A 5 1.40 -12.43 -61.38
N LYS A 6 1.01 -12.29 -60.12
CA LYS A 6 -0.01 -11.31 -59.73
C LYS A 6 0.64 -10.26 -58.84
N SER A 7 0.86 -9.11 -59.46
CA SER A 7 1.25 -7.86 -58.84
C SER A 7 0.18 -7.39 -57.85
N HIS A 8 0.53 -7.30 -56.57
CA HIS A 8 -0.10 -6.32 -55.69
C HIS A 8 0.79 -5.07 -55.68
N THR A 9 0.34 -4.08 -56.44
CA THR A 9 0.88 -2.73 -56.49
C THR A 9 0.84 -2.13 -55.10
N ILE A 10 2.01 -1.89 -54.50
CA ILE A 10 2.14 -1.02 -53.32
C ILE A 10 1.85 0.40 -53.83
N GLN A 11 0.61 0.85 -53.68
CA GLN A 11 0.27 2.25 -53.82
C GLN A 11 1.03 3.01 -52.72
N SER A 12 1.91 3.92 -53.14
CA SER A 12 2.81 4.66 -52.26
C SER A 12 2.03 5.61 -51.36
N THR A 13 1.93 5.29 -50.07
CA THR A 13 1.37 6.20 -49.06
C THR A 13 2.43 7.10 -48.43
N TYR A 14 3.41 7.62 -49.17
CA TYR A 14 4.33 8.66 -48.64
C TYR A 14 4.87 9.64 -49.70
N PRO A 15 4.03 10.44 -50.39
CA PRO A 15 4.52 11.53 -51.25
C PRO A 15 5.25 12.63 -50.44
N ASN A 16 4.99 12.76 -49.13
CA ASN A 16 5.54 13.83 -48.30
C ASN A 16 6.99 13.61 -47.83
N TYR A 17 7.46 12.36 -47.71
CA TYR A 17 8.83 12.09 -47.25
C TYR A 17 9.89 12.36 -48.34
N LEU A 18 9.61 11.99 -49.59
CA LEU A 18 10.49 12.26 -50.71
C LEU A 18 10.60 13.77 -51.02
N LEU A 19 9.51 14.51 -50.83
CA LEU A 19 9.50 15.97 -50.96
C LEU A 19 10.29 16.64 -49.82
N LEU A 20 10.14 16.14 -48.59
CA LEU A 20 10.91 16.60 -47.43
C LEU A 20 12.41 16.33 -47.59
N ILE A 21 12.78 15.14 -48.06
CA ILE A 21 14.18 14.77 -48.31
C ILE A 21 14.79 15.62 -49.43
N LYS A 22 14.04 15.85 -50.53
CA LYS A 22 14.49 16.76 -51.60
C LYS A 22 14.67 18.20 -51.12
N ASN A 23 13.75 18.71 -50.29
CA ASN A 23 13.86 20.04 -49.70
C ASN A 23 15.06 20.13 -48.76
N ILE A 24 15.28 19.13 -47.90
CA ILE A 24 16.46 19.08 -47.03
C ILE A 24 17.74 19.04 -47.86
N LEU A 25 17.80 18.24 -48.93
CA LEU A 25 18.95 18.14 -49.82
C LEU A 25 19.23 19.42 -50.63
N ALA A 26 18.20 20.24 -50.91
CA ALA A 26 18.34 21.54 -51.57
C ALA A 26 18.77 22.69 -50.63
N MET A 27 18.75 22.48 -49.32
CA MET A 27 19.16 23.49 -48.34
C MET A 27 20.68 23.69 -48.31
N ASN A 28 21.10 24.94 -48.09
CA ASN A 28 22.51 25.29 -47.96
C ASN A 28 23.17 24.52 -46.79
N VAL A 29 24.45 24.15 -46.96
CA VAL A 29 25.21 23.27 -46.05
C VAL A 29 25.17 23.75 -44.59
N LYS A 30 25.20 25.08 -44.36
CA LYS A 30 25.06 25.65 -43.01
C LYS A 30 23.72 25.31 -42.35
N PHE A 31 22.62 25.30 -43.11
CA PHE A 31 21.28 25.03 -42.59
C PHE A 31 21.05 23.54 -42.34
N LYS A 32 21.61 22.66 -43.19
CA LYS A 32 21.65 21.21 -42.94
C LYS A 32 22.42 20.87 -41.66
N ALA A 33 23.56 21.53 -41.43
CA ALA A 33 24.33 21.36 -40.19
C ALA A 33 23.51 21.79 -38.97
N HIS A 34 22.77 22.91 -39.05
CA HIS A 34 21.88 23.34 -37.97
C HIS A 34 20.74 22.35 -37.73
N LEU A 35 20.10 21.81 -38.79
CA LEU A 35 19.05 20.80 -38.65
C LEU A 35 19.57 19.50 -38.03
N PHE A 36 20.78 19.08 -38.40
CA PHE A 36 21.43 17.89 -37.85
C PHE A 36 21.77 18.07 -36.37
N ILE A 37 22.33 19.23 -35.99
CA ILE A 37 22.59 19.62 -34.60
C ILE A 37 21.27 19.71 -33.82
N PHE A 38 20.20 20.28 -34.40
CA PHE A 38 18.89 20.34 -33.77
C PHE A 38 18.29 18.95 -33.58
N SER A 39 18.45 18.03 -34.54
CA SER A 39 18.02 16.63 -34.39
C SER A 39 18.83 15.86 -33.37
N LEU A 40 20.13 16.13 -33.24
CA LEU A 40 21.00 15.58 -32.19
C LEU A 40 20.59 16.11 -30.83
N PHE A 41 20.28 17.40 -30.71
CA PHE A 41 19.73 18.01 -29.49
C PHE A 41 18.35 17.44 -29.14
N PHE A 42 17.48 17.27 -30.13
CA PHE A 42 16.14 16.71 -29.92
C PHE A 42 16.20 15.22 -29.57
N CYS A 43 17.11 14.45 -30.17
CA CYS A 43 17.35 13.06 -29.81
C CYS A 43 17.98 12.94 -28.41
N TYR A 44 18.95 13.79 -28.04
CA TYR A 44 19.53 13.80 -26.69
C TYR A 44 18.48 14.12 -25.62
N ASN A 45 17.55 15.04 -25.91
CA ASN A 45 16.48 15.40 -24.99
C ASN A 45 15.31 14.40 -24.98
N LEU A 46 15.06 13.66 -26.07
CA LEU A 46 14.07 12.57 -26.08
C LEU A 46 14.60 11.26 -25.47
N SER A 47 15.92 11.05 -25.40
CA SER A 47 16.52 9.78 -24.96
C SER A 47 16.94 9.73 -23.48
N ALA A 48 16.64 10.77 -22.69
CA ALA A 48 16.90 10.75 -21.25
C ALA A 48 15.59 10.97 -20.50
N GLN A 49 14.83 9.89 -20.28
CA GLN A 49 13.93 9.85 -19.13
C GLN A 49 14.83 10.11 -17.91
N GLU A 50 14.72 11.27 -17.26
CA GLU A 50 15.57 11.62 -16.12
C GLU A 50 15.41 10.56 -15.03
N ILE A 51 16.38 9.66 -14.95
CA ILE A 51 16.48 8.68 -13.88
C ILE A 51 16.81 9.47 -12.61
N VAL A 52 15.84 9.59 -11.71
CA VAL A 52 16.04 10.21 -10.40
C VAL A 52 16.87 9.25 -9.55
N LYS A 53 18.06 9.69 -9.16
CA LYS A 53 18.97 8.94 -8.27
C LYS A 53 18.65 9.28 -6.83
N GLY A 54 18.46 8.25 -6.02
CA GLY A 54 18.34 8.36 -4.57
C GLY A 54 19.61 7.88 -3.90
N ASP A 55 20.26 8.74 -3.12
CA ASP A 55 21.36 8.37 -2.22
C ASP A 55 20.86 8.51 -0.77
N PHE A 56 21.11 7.50 0.07
CA PHE A 56 20.68 7.48 1.46
C PHE A 56 21.77 6.89 2.35
N LYS A 57 21.87 7.41 3.58
CA LYS A 57 22.64 6.81 4.66
C LYS A 57 21.79 6.81 5.92
N ASN A 58 21.64 5.65 6.56
CA ASN A 58 21.03 5.59 7.88
C ASN A 58 22.08 5.90 8.95
N GLU A 59 21.91 7.02 9.66
CA GLU A 59 22.77 7.36 10.80
C GLU A 59 22.32 6.67 12.10
N ASN A 60 21.06 6.19 12.16
CA ASN A 60 20.47 5.59 13.35
C ASN A 60 19.80 4.25 13.00
N PRO A 61 20.59 3.16 12.82
CA PRO A 61 20.04 1.83 12.67
C PRO A 61 19.11 1.47 13.84
N GLN A 62 17.97 0.87 13.54
CA GLN A 62 17.02 0.36 14.51
C GLN A 62 17.25 -1.14 14.76
N SER A 63 16.88 -1.61 15.95
CA SER A 63 16.83 -3.04 16.21
C SER A 63 15.79 -3.73 15.31
N SER A 64 15.94 -5.05 15.14
CA SER A 64 14.90 -5.91 14.60
C SER A 64 14.52 -6.96 15.64
N TYR A 65 13.36 -7.57 15.46
CA TYR A 65 12.89 -8.67 16.28
C TYR A 65 12.94 -10.01 15.53
N VAL A 66 13.35 -11.06 16.23
CA VAL A 66 13.28 -12.45 15.77
C VAL A 66 12.42 -13.21 16.78
N PRO A 67 11.20 -13.64 16.42
CA PRO A 67 10.37 -14.43 17.34
C PRO A 67 10.96 -15.83 17.56
N SER A 68 10.51 -16.55 18.60
CA SER A 68 10.91 -17.93 18.92
C SER A 68 10.44 -18.94 17.86
N PHE A 69 9.38 -18.58 17.11
CA PHE A 69 8.68 -19.42 16.13
C PHE A 69 7.92 -20.61 16.72
N ASP A 70 7.74 -20.71 18.03
CA ASP A 70 7.02 -21.84 18.67
C ASP A 70 5.58 -21.97 18.18
N MET A 71 4.95 -20.83 17.87
CA MET A 71 3.56 -20.72 17.44
C MET A 71 3.39 -20.60 15.92
N ASP A 72 4.49 -20.41 15.19
CA ASP A 72 4.49 -20.17 13.75
C ASP A 72 4.14 -21.44 12.96
N ALA A 73 3.31 -21.29 11.93
CA ALA A 73 2.86 -22.36 11.03
C ALA A 73 2.16 -23.56 11.71
N THR A 74 1.82 -23.45 12.99
CA THR A 74 1.07 -24.47 13.73
C THR A 74 -0.37 -24.60 13.21
N ASP A 75 -1.00 -25.75 13.44
CA ASP A 75 -2.40 -25.98 13.06
C ASP A 75 -3.41 -25.44 14.09
N LYS A 76 -2.94 -24.69 15.09
CA LYS A 76 -3.82 -24.10 16.11
C LYS A 76 -4.86 -23.16 15.47
N PRO A 77 -6.06 -23.04 16.06
CA PRO A 77 -7.04 -22.06 15.62
C PRO A 77 -6.49 -20.63 15.70
N VAL A 78 -6.81 -19.83 14.69
CA VAL A 78 -6.52 -18.39 14.68
C VAL A 78 -7.68 -17.68 15.36
N LYS A 79 -7.38 -16.85 16.36
CA LYS A 79 -8.35 -16.01 17.07
C LYS A 79 -8.28 -14.56 16.60
N ASN A 80 -7.09 -14.04 16.31
CA ASN A 80 -6.93 -12.65 15.85
C ASN A 80 -6.17 -12.63 14.53
N VAL A 81 -6.48 -11.67 13.67
CA VAL A 81 -5.71 -11.39 12.46
C VAL A 81 -5.29 -9.93 12.45
N ILE A 82 -4.00 -9.69 12.23
CA ILE A 82 -3.44 -8.37 11.95
C ILE A 82 -2.91 -8.38 10.51
N LEU A 83 -3.60 -7.67 9.62
CA LEU A 83 -3.21 -7.46 8.24
C LEU A 83 -2.45 -6.12 8.13
N MET A 84 -1.18 -6.17 7.75
CA MET A 84 -0.32 -5.01 7.62
C MET A 84 -0.01 -4.76 6.14
N ILE A 85 -0.36 -3.57 5.65
CA ILE A 85 -0.20 -3.16 4.25
C ILE A 85 0.80 -2.00 4.19
N GLY A 86 1.98 -2.23 3.62
CA GLY A 86 2.84 -1.13 3.18
C GLY A 86 2.37 -0.68 1.80
N ASP A 87 1.63 0.42 1.70
CA ASP A 87 1.13 0.93 0.41
C ASP A 87 2.31 1.16 -0.55
N GLY A 88 2.27 0.60 -1.76
CA GLY A 88 3.35 0.70 -2.75
C GLY A 88 4.63 -0.08 -2.41
N MET A 89 4.67 -0.84 -1.32
CA MET A 89 5.88 -1.47 -0.77
C MET A 89 6.29 -2.78 -1.50
N GLY A 90 6.86 -2.64 -2.69
CA GLY A 90 7.46 -3.78 -3.41
C GLY A 90 8.77 -4.29 -2.79
N LEU A 91 9.32 -5.38 -3.34
CA LEU A 91 10.54 -6.03 -2.81
C LEU A 91 11.74 -5.07 -2.73
N ALA A 92 11.92 -4.19 -3.71
CA ALA A 92 12.99 -3.20 -3.69
C ALA A 92 12.88 -2.25 -2.49
N HIS A 93 11.66 -1.84 -2.10
CA HIS A 93 11.42 -0.98 -0.94
C HIS A 93 11.82 -1.68 0.37
N ILE A 94 11.43 -2.95 0.52
CA ILE A 94 11.81 -3.77 1.68
C ILE A 94 13.34 -3.92 1.74
N CYS A 95 13.99 -4.25 0.62
CA CYS A 95 15.44 -4.34 0.56
C CYS A 95 16.13 -3.00 0.86
N SER A 96 15.58 -1.87 0.40
CA SER A 96 16.09 -0.54 0.74
C SER A 96 16.11 -0.30 2.25
N GLY A 97 15.00 -0.58 2.94
CA GLY A 97 14.91 -0.50 4.40
C GLY A 97 15.89 -1.45 5.09
N MET A 98 15.89 -2.73 4.69
CA MET A 98 16.73 -3.77 5.29
C MET A 98 18.22 -3.47 5.16
N TYR A 99 18.69 -3.11 3.98
CA TYR A 99 20.11 -2.81 3.77
C TYR A 99 20.55 -1.50 4.42
N ALA A 100 19.67 -0.48 4.42
CA ALA A 100 19.90 0.74 5.19
C ALA A 100 19.96 0.46 6.71
N ASN A 101 19.28 -0.58 7.17
CA ASN A 101 19.32 -1.07 8.54
C ASN A 101 20.28 -2.24 8.75
N GLN A 102 21.42 -2.23 8.05
CA GLN A 102 22.52 -3.18 8.25
C GLN A 102 22.13 -4.66 8.06
N GLY A 103 21.14 -4.92 7.18
CA GLY A 103 20.68 -6.25 6.84
C GLY A 103 19.59 -6.79 7.78
N GLN A 104 18.91 -5.93 8.54
CA GLN A 104 17.98 -6.33 9.59
C GLN A 104 16.62 -5.63 9.40
N LEU A 105 15.54 -6.40 9.36
CA LEU A 105 14.16 -5.95 9.59
C LEU A 105 13.42 -7.07 10.31
N THR A 106 12.45 -6.73 11.16
CA THR A 106 11.58 -7.73 11.77
C THR A 106 10.84 -8.52 10.69
N THR A 107 10.36 -7.83 9.66
CA THR A 107 9.67 -8.44 8.51
C THR A 107 10.50 -9.52 7.82
N THR A 108 11.81 -9.28 7.61
CA THR A 108 12.69 -10.21 6.87
C THR A 108 13.27 -11.32 7.75
N ASN A 109 13.05 -11.26 9.07
CA ASN A 109 13.38 -12.35 9.99
C ASN A 109 12.29 -13.44 10.01
N LEU A 110 11.12 -13.21 9.43
CA LEU A 110 10.01 -14.18 9.41
C LEU A 110 10.29 -15.36 8.45
N LYS A 111 9.80 -16.55 8.80
CA LYS A 111 10.02 -17.78 8.02
C LYS A 111 9.07 -17.94 6.85
N THR A 112 7.79 -17.60 7.03
CA THR A 112 6.80 -17.74 5.97
C THR A 112 6.83 -16.54 5.05
N CYS A 113 7.14 -16.77 3.77
CA CYS A 113 7.13 -15.76 2.73
C CYS A 113 6.49 -16.27 1.42
N GLY A 114 6.03 -15.33 0.61
CA GLY A 114 5.35 -15.56 -0.66
C GLY A 114 5.26 -14.28 -1.50
N PHE A 115 4.46 -14.34 -2.56
CA PHE A 115 4.19 -13.22 -3.44
C PHE A 115 2.69 -13.10 -3.75
N VAL A 116 2.23 -11.88 -3.93
CA VAL A 116 0.85 -11.55 -4.25
C VAL A 116 0.74 -10.90 -5.61
N ARG A 117 -0.18 -11.41 -6.43
CA ARG A 117 -0.64 -10.77 -7.67
C ARG A 117 -1.71 -9.75 -7.36
N THR A 118 -1.51 -8.53 -7.86
CA THR A 118 -2.29 -7.36 -7.44
C THR A 118 -3.11 -6.74 -8.57
N GLN A 119 -3.05 -7.26 -9.80
CA GLN A 119 -3.81 -6.69 -10.93
C GLN A 119 -5.30 -6.57 -10.58
N SER A 120 -5.93 -5.48 -10.99
CA SER A 120 -7.37 -5.28 -10.79
C SER A 120 -8.16 -6.03 -11.85
N ALA A 121 -9.50 -6.06 -11.73
CA ALA A 121 -10.35 -6.74 -12.70
C ALA A 121 -10.26 -6.10 -14.09
N ASN A 122 -9.99 -4.79 -14.17
CA ASN A 122 -10.03 -4.05 -15.43
C ASN A 122 -8.71 -3.38 -15.86
N LYS A 123 -7.64 -3.46 -15.05
CA LYS A 123 -6.33 -2.88 -15.38
C LYS A 123 -5.18 -3.82 -15.05
N PHE A 124 -4.17 -3.79 -15.93
CA PHE A 124 -2.91 -4.49 -15.73
C PHE A 124 -2.14 -4.00 -14.50
N THR A 125 -2.20 -2.68 -14.23
CA THR A 125 -1.67 -2.07 -13.01
C THR A 125 -2.85 -1.59 -12.15
N THR A 126 -2.97 -2.13 -10.95
CA THR A 126 -4.02 -1.74 -9.99
C THR A 126 -3.76 -0.36 -9.40
N ASP A 127 -4.81 0.21 -8.81
CA ASP A 127 -4.67 1.26 -7.81
C ASP A 127 -4.97 0.71 -6.40
N SER A 128 -4.69 1.52 -5.37
CA SER A 128 -4.93 1.17 -3.96
C SER A 128 -6.40 0.87 -3.66
N ALA A 129 -7.37 1.47 -4.38
CA ALA A 129 -8.79 1.22 -4.15
C ALA A 129 -9.22 -0.18 -4.58
N ALA A 130 -8.87 -0.58 -5.81
CA ALA A 130 -9.20 -1.93 -6.29
C ALA A 130 -8.44 -3.01 -5.53
N SER A 131 -7.17 -2.78 -5.19
CA SER A 131 -6.37 -3.73 -4.43
C SER A 131 -6.83 -3.84 -2.97
N GLY A 132 -7.08 -2.71 -2.31
CA GLY A 132 -7.70 -2.65 -0.99
C GLY A 132 -9.05 -3.36 -0.96
N THR A 133 -9.89 -3.19 -1.99
CA THR A 133 -11.17 -3.91 -2.12
C THR A 133 -10.97 -5.41 -2.29
N ALA A 134 -9.94 -5.86 -3.01
CA ALA A 134 -9.63 -7.28 -3.10
C ALA A 134 -9.21 -7.86 -1.73
N TYR A 135 -8.34 -7.17 -0.98
CA TYR A 135 -7.95 -7.55 0.37
C TYR A 135 -9.10 -7.49 1.38
N SER A 136 -10.03 -6.55 1.23
CA SER A 136 -11.14 -6.37 2.16
C SER A 136 -12.33 -7.25 1.82
N THR A 137 -12.59 -7.58 0.56
CA THR A 137 -13.81 -8.30 0.17
C THR A 137 -13.55 -9.71 -0.34
N GLY A 138 -12.33 -10.04 -0.74
CA GLY A 138 -12.00 -11.32 -1.38
C GLY A 138 -12.45 -11.41 -2.85
N LYS A 139 -12.80 -10.28 -3.47
CA LYS A 139 -13.14 -10.19 -4.89
C LYS A 139 -12.42 -9.00 -5.52
N LYS A 140 -11.77 -9.23 -6.67
CA LYS A 140 -11.18 -8.15 -7.47
C LYS A 140 -12.27 -7.28 -8.08
N THR A 141 -11.97 -6.00 -8.22
CA THR A 141 -12.87 -5.00 -8.83
C THR A 141 -12.11 -4.08 -9.77
N LYS A 142 -12.79 -3.10 -10.34
CA LYS A 142 -12.19 -2.06 -11.20
C LYS A 142 -11.41 -1.03 -10.39
N ASN A 143 -10.35 -0.46 -10.98
CA ASN A 143 -9.62 0.67 -10.37
C ASN A 143 -10.58 1.78 -9.93
N GLY A 144 -10.29 2.39 -8.78
CA GLY A 144 -11.11 3.44 -8.19
C GLY A 144 -12.24 2.93 -7.27
N ALA A 145 -12.75 1.71 -7.46
CA ALA A 145 -13.87 1.22 -6.66
C ALA A 145 -13.44 0.80 -5.24
N LEU A 146 -14.27 1.16 -4.25
CA LEU A 146 -14.13 0.82 -2.83
C LEU A 146 -15.31 -0.05 -2.43
N GLY A 147 -15.07 -1.30 -2.01
CA GLY A 147 -16.12 -2.19 -1.50
C GLY A 147 -17.25 -2.49 -2.50
N MET A 148 -16.98 -2.32 -3.79
CA MET A 148 -17.96 -2.52 -4.87
C MET A 148 -17.39 -3.43 -5.95
N ASP A 149 -18.26 -4.17 -6.64
CA ASP A 149 -17.87 -4.94 -7.81
C ASP A 149 -17.79 -4.11 -9.10
N GLU A 150 -17.47 -4.75 -10.22
CA GLU A 150 -17.31 -4.07 -11.52
C GLU A 150 -18.60 -3.37 -12.00
N ASN A 151 -19.76 -3.80 -11.51
CA ASN A 151 -21.08 -3.24 -11.82
C ASN A 151 -21.55 -2.24 -10.76
N ASN A 152 -20.66 -1.79 -9.85
CA ASN A 152 -20.96 -0.92 -8.71
C ASN A 152 -21.95 -1.54 -7.70
N GLN A 153 -22.06 -2.87 -7.64
CA GLN A 153 -22.82 -3.51 -6.58
C GLN A 153 -21.97 -3.65 -5.33
N VAL A 154 -22.58 -3.36 -4.17
CA VAL A 154 -21.93 -3.49 -2.86
C VAL A 154 -21.44 -4.93 -2.64
N ILE A 155 -20.17 -5.08 -2.29
CA ILE A 155 -19.60 -6.34 -1.80
C ILE A 155 -19.25 -6.14 -0.32
N PRO A 156 -19.77 -6.98 0.58
CA PRO A 156 -19.42 -6.88 2.00
C PRO A 156 -17.91 -7.01 2.22
N ASN A 157 -17.34 -6.08 2.98
CA ASN A 157 -15.94 -6.11 3.39
C ASN A 157 -15.72 -7.02 4.62
N LEU A 158 -14.45 -7.28 4.96
CA LEU A 158 -14.05 -8.19 6.03
C LEU A 158 -14.66 -7.79 7.37
N PRO A 159 -14.56 -6.52 7.83
CA PRO A 159 -15.25 -6.08 9.04
C PRO A 159 -16.74 -6.38 9.07
N GLU A 160 -17.45 -6.19 7.96
CA GLU A 160 -18.87 -6.52 7.87
C GLU A 160 -19.12 -8.02 7.99
N LYS A 161 -18.40 -8.83 7.21
CA LYS A 161 -18.52 -10.29 7.23
C LYS A 161 -18.21 -10.85 8.61
N LEU A 162 -17.12 -10.40 9.23
CA LEU A 162 -16.63 -10.85 10.53
C LEU A 162 -17.52 -10.40 11.69
N SER A 163 -18.21 -9.25 11.57
CA SER A 163 -19.17 -8.80 12.58
C SER A 163 -20.32 -9.79 12.80
N GLY A 164 -20.73 -10.50 11.75
CA GLY A 164 -21.75 -11.57 11.84
C GLY A 164 -21.32 -12.76 12.68
N TYR A 165 -20.01 -12.96 12.85
CA TYR A 165 -19.40 -13.98 13.71
C TYR A 165 -18.97 -13.42 15.07
N GLY A 166 -19.36 -12.18 15.38
CA GLY A 166 -19.07 -11.53 16.66
C GLY A 166 -17.62 -11.07 16.85
N TYR A 167 -16.84 -10.96 15.77
CA TYR A 167 -15.52 -10.33 15.80
C TYR A 167 -15.65 -8.81 15.76
N ILE A 168 -14.72 -8.12 16.40
CA ILE A 168 -14.58 -6.67 16.28
C ILE A 168 -13.40 -6.32 15.38
N SER A 169 -13.51 -5.19 14.67
CA SER A 169 -12.53 -4.78 13.68
C SER A 169 -11.97 -3.39 13.92
N GLY A 170 -10.74 -3.15 13.51
CA GLY A 170 -10.15 -1.82 13.51
C GLY A 170 -9.22 -1.52 12.33
N ILE A 171 -8.94 -0.23 12.16
CA ILE A 171 -8.05 0.30 11.11
C ILE A 171 -7.04 1.28 11.71
N VAL A 172 -5.79 1.22 11.29
CA VAL A 172 -4.75 2.22 11.57
C VAL A 172 -4.09 2.59 10.26
N THR A 173 -3.94 3.88 9.96
CA THR A 173 -3.23 4.35 8.77
C THR A 173 -2.48 5.64 9.01
N THR A 174 -1.38 5.82 8.26
CA THR A 174 -0.67 7.11 8.12
C THR A 174 -1.28 8.02 7.02
N ASP A 175 -2.30 7.56 6.30
CA ASP A 175 -3.11 8.39 5.42
C ASP A 175 -4.25 9.09 6.18
N ASN A 176 -5.07 9.80 5.43
CA ASN A 176 -6.40 10.18 5.79
C ASN A 176 -7.31 8.93 5.83
N LEU A 177 -8.38 8.99 6.61
CA LEU A 177 -9.35 7.89 6.73
C LEU A 177 -10.09 7.62 5.42
N ASP A 178 -10.29 8.66 4.59
CA ASP A 178 -10.83 8.56 3.24
C ASP A 178 -9.78 8.24 2.17
N GLY A 179 -8.55 7.91 2.59
CA GLY A 179 -7.58 7.23 1.74
C GLY A 179 -8.13 5.89 1.25
N ALA A 180 -7.68 5.42 0.09
CA ALA A 180 -8.34 4.30 -0.58
C ALA A 180 -8.19 2.96 0.15
N THR A 181 -6.97 2.63 0.61
CA THR A 181 -6.72 1.40 1.36
C THR A 181 -7.57 1.31 2.63
N PRO A 182 -7.62 2.32 3.53
CA PRO A 182 -8.47 2.26 4.73
C PRO A 182 -9.95 2.31 4.36
N ALA A 183 -10.36 3.14 3.41
CA ALA A 183 -11.75 3.23 2.98
C ALA A 183 -12.30 1.91 2.43
N ALA A 184 -11.47 1.10 1.76
CA ALA A 184 -11.90 -0.20 1.25
C ALA A 184 -12.36 -1.19 2.34
N PHE A 185 -11.99 -0.96 3.61
CA PHE A 185 -12.41 -1.80 4.74
C PHE A 185 -13.66 -1.29 5.47
N PHE A 186 -14.27 -0.18 5.05
CA PHE A 186 -15.49 0.32 5.70
C PHE A 186 -16.51 1.01 4.78
N ALA A 187 -16.09 1.52 3.63
CA ALA A 187 -16.92 2.30 2.72
C ALA A 187 -17.29 1.51 1.47
N HIS A 188 -18.37 1.95 0.81
CA HIS A 188 -18.84 1.41 -0.46
C HIS A 188 -19.08 2.54 -1.43
N GLN A 189 -18.09 2.85 -2.26
CA GLN A 189 -18.18 3.95 -3.23
C GLN A 189 -17.63 3.51 -4.60
N PRO A 190 -18.27 3.93 -5.70
CA PRO A 190 -17.84 3.52 -7.04
C PRO A 190 -16.48 4.14 -7.42
N GLU A 191 -16.11 5.25 -6.76
CA GLU A 191 -14.88 5.99 -7.01
C GLU A 191 -14.26 6.48 -5.69
N ARG A 192 -12.97 6.23 -5.51
CA ARG A 192 -12.16 6.65 -4.35
C ARG A 192 -12.08 8.17 -4.14
N GLY A 193 -12.46 8.96 -5.14
CA GLY A 193 -12.50 10.42 -5.06
C GLY A 193 -13.71 10.98 -4.32
N MET A 194 -14.69 10.14 -3.97
CA MET A 194 -15.95 10.53 -3.33
C MET A 194 -15.79 10.73 -1.81
N SER A 195 -14.86 11.61 -1.41
CA SER A 195 -14.47 11.82 0.00
C SER A 195 -15.69 12.07 0.92
N LYS A 196 -16.62 12.93 0.53
CA LYS A 196 -17.80 13.26 1.36
C LYS A 196 -18.67 12.02 1.60
N GLU A 197 -18.86 11.21 0.58
CA GLU A 197 -19.67 9.99 0.62
C GLU A 197 -18.95 8.88 1.40
N ILE A 198 -17.62 8.75 1.24
CA ILE A 198 -16.79 7.84 2.06
C ILE A 198 -16.96 8.16 3.55
N TRP A 199 -16.87 9.43 3.94
CA TRP A 199 -17.10 9.84 5.34
C TRP A 199 -18.54 9.57 5.81
N ALA A 200 -19.52 9.67 4.92
CA ALA A 200 -20.93 9.39 5.22
C ALA A 200 -21.21 7.88 5.43
N ASP A 201 -20.36 6.99 4.93
CA ASP A 201 -20.46 5.54 5.18
C ASP A 201 -19.99 5.13 6.58
N LEU A 202 -19.07 5.90 7.18
CA LEU A 202 -18.39 5.56 8.44
C LEU A 202 -19.34 5.24 9.61
N PRO A 203 -20.44 5.99 9.87
CA PRO A 203 -21.38 5.66 10.96
C PRO A 203 -22.01 4.26 10.83
N ASN A 204 -22.20 3.77 9.61
CA ASN A 204 -22.83 2.47 9.35
C ASN A 204 -21.81 1.32 9.34
N SER A 205 -20.52 1.64 9.33
CA SER A 205 -19.44 0.65 9.32
C SER A 205 -19.46 -0.25 10.57
N LYS A 206 -18.82 -1.43 10.43
CA LYS A 206 -18.62 -2.39 11.53
C LYS A 206 -17.31 -2.21 12.28
N LEU A 207 -16.68 -1.05 12.14
CA LEU A 207 -15.46 -0.72 12.87
C LEU A 207 -15.77 -0.46 14.36
N THR A 208 -14.85 -0.90 15.20
CA THR A 208 -14.83 -0.59 16.65
C THR A 208 -13.67 0.34 16.98
N PHE A 209 -12.62 0.36 16.16
CA PHE A 209 -11.50 1.27 16.29
C PHE A 209 -11.11 1.82 14.91
N PHE A 210 -10.79 3.11 14.81
CA PHE A 210 -10.03 3.62 13.67
C PHE A 210 -9.04 4.69 14.10
N SER A 211 -7.92 4.79 13.37
CA SER A 211 -7.01 5.92 13.47
C SER A 211 -6.40 6.32 12.14
N ALA A 212 -6.43 7.63 11.87
CA ALA A 212 -5.92 8.25 10.66
C ALA A 212 -5.70 9.76 10.89
N GLY A 213 -4.77 10.38 10.16
CA GLY A 213 -4.45 11.81 10.34
C GLY A 213 -5.46 12.73 9.69
N SER A 214 -6.68 12.74 10.21
CA SER A 214 -7.85 13.28 9.53
C SER A 214 -8.66 14.25 10.38
N TYR A 215 -8.13 14.78 11.48
CA TYR A 215 -8.89 15.72 12.32
C TYR A 215 -9.45 16.90 11.52
N GLU A 216 -8.59 17.53 10.71
CA GLU A 216 -8.98 18.69 9.90
C GLU A 216 -9.95 18.33 8.77
N LEU A 217 -9.93 17.08 8.29
CA LEU A 217 -10.88 16.58 7.30
C LEU A 217 -12.23 16.26 7.94
N PHE A 218 -12.22 15.70 9.14
CA PHE A 218 -13.40 15.42 9.92
C PHE A 218 -14.17 16.71 10.25
N GLU A 219 -13.46 17.76 10.70
CA GLU A 219 -14.07 19.07 11.01
C GLU A 219 -14.64 19.78 9.76
N LYS A 220 -14.17 19.42 8.56
CA LYS A 220 -14.71 19.92 7.28
C LYS A 220 -15.91 19.13 6.77
N GLN A 221 -16.26 17.99 7.38
CA GLN A 221 -17.44 17.24 6.97
C GLN A 221 -18.72 18.00 7.30
N ALA A 222 -19.80 17.68 6.59
CA ALA A 222 -21.10 18.28 6.84
C ALA A 222 -21.54 18.04 8.31
N PRO A 223 -22.19 19.02 8.98
CA PRO A 223 -22.55 18.89 10.40
C PRO A 223 -23.36 17.64 10.75
N ASN A 224 -24.23 17.20 9.85
CA ASN A 224 -24.99 15.95 10.02
C ASN A 224 -24.08 14.71 9.99
N VAL A 225 -23.08 14.67 9.10
CA VAL A 225 -22.11 13.56 9.04
C VAL A 225 -21.29 13.50 10.32
N GLN A 226 -20.76 14.64 10.78
CA GLN A 226 -20.03 14.71 12.05
C GLN A 226 -20.88 14.24 13.24
N LYS A 227 -22.16 14.62 13.28
CA LYS A 227 -23.10 14.22 14.32
C LYS A 227 -23.34 12.71 14.33
N GLU A 228 -23.58 12.09 13.17
CA GLU A 228 -23.80 10.64 13.09
C GLU A 228 -22.51 9.87 13.44
N ILE A 229 -21.33 10.36 13.04
CA ILE A 229 -20.05 9.76 13.46
C ILE A 229 -19.90 9.85 14.99
N LYS A 230 -20.10 11.03 15.59
CA LYS A 230 -19.97 11.26 17.05
C LYS A 230 -21.03 10.51 17.88
N LYS A 231 -22.13 10.06 17.27
CA LYS A 231 -23.14 9.20 17.89
C LYS A 231 -22.64 7.75 18.02
N GLU A 232 -21.90 7.27 17.04
CA GLU A 232 -21.38 5.90 17.00
C GLU A 232 -20.01 5.76 17.66
N PHE A 233 -19.13 6.76 17.49
CA PHE A 233 -17.74 6.73 17.94
C PHE A 233 -17.44 7.84 18.92
N THR A 234 -16.67 7.50 19.97
CA THR A 234 -15.95 8.51 20.74
C THR A 234 -14.78 9.00 19.89
N ILE A 235 -14.76 10.28 19.51
CA ILE A 235 -13.67 10.88 18.73
C ILE A 235 -12.67 11.56 19.66
N ILE A 236 -11.39 11.23 19.51
CA ILE A 236 -10.28 11.87 20.23
C ILE A 236 -9.23 12.37 19.23
N GLU A 237 -8.61 13.51 19.53
CA GLU A 237 -7.52 14.09 18.73
C GLU A 237 -6.13 13.70 19.26
N GLU A 238 -6.04 13.37 20.54
CA GLU A 238 -4.81 12.96 21.22
C GLU A 238 -5.12 11.76 22.14
N PRO A 239 -4.14 10.86 22.40
CA PRO A 239 -4.32 9.72 23.28
C PRO A 239 -4.80 10.14 24.68
N ASN A 240 -5.93 9.58 25.12
CA ASN A 240 -6.51 9.87 26.44
C ASN A 240 -7.06 8.59 27.07
N ASP A 241 -6.34 8.05 28.06
CA ASP A 241 -6.68 6.78 28.72
C ASP A 241 -8.12 6.70 29.22
N LYS A 242 -8.66 7.80 29.75
CA LYS A 242 -10.03 7.82 30.29
C LYS A 242 -11.06 7.71 29.17
N ALA A 243 -10.86 8.43 28.07
CA ALA A 243 -11.74 8.33 26.89
C ALA A 243 -11.60 6.97 26.21
N ILE A 244 -10.37 6.47 26.06
CA ILE A 244 -10.06 5.16 25.51
C ILE A 244 -10.76 4.08 26.32
N LYS A 245 -10.59 4.04 27.65
CA LYS A 245 -11.20 3.00 28.51
C LYS A 245 -12.73 3.02 28.53
N LYS A 246 -13.36 4.20 28.42
CA LYS A 246 -14.82 4.34 28.47
C LYS A 246 -15.52 4.10 27.13
N SER A 247 -14.81 4.26 26.01
CA SER A 247 -15.41 4.14 24.69
C SER A 247 -15.73 2.69 24.33
N LYS A 248 -16.92 2.49 23.73
CA LYS A 248 -17.30 1.22 23.09
C LYS A 248 -16.74 1.12 21.67
N LYS A 249 -16.80 2.21 20.92
CA LYS A 249 -16.11 2.40 19.65
C LYS A 249 -15.29 3.69 19.71
N LEU A 250 -14.07 3.68 19.19
CA LEU A 250 -13.11 4.77 19.29
C LEU A 250 -12.63 5.20 17.89
N GLY A 251 -12.63 6.51 17.65
CA GLY A 251 -11.94 7.13 16.52
C GLY A 251 -10.82 8.02 17.04
N TYR A 252 -9.57 7.65 16.79
CA TYR A 252 -8.40 8.49 17.08
C TYR A 252 -7.97 9.23 15.82
N LEU A 253 -8.35 10.51 15.72
CA LEU A 253 -8.07 11.37 14.58
C LEU A 253 -7.07 12.44 14.99
N PRO A 254 -5.75 12.18 14.95
CA PRO A 254 -4.79 13.25 15.12
C PRO A 254 -4.79 14.20 13.92
N THR A 255 -4.11 15.33 14.08
CA THR A 255 -3.84 16.28 13.00
C THR A 255 -2.98 15.67 11.91
N LYS A 256 -3.08 16.21 10.68
CA LYS A 256 -2.32 15.71 9.52
C LYS A 256 -0.81 15.69 9.74
N SER A 257 -0.27 16.60 10.55
CA SER A 257 1.18 16.64 10.86
C SER A 257 1.67 15.41 11.62
N LYS A 258 0.81 14.79 12.44
CA LYS A 258 1.12 13.57 13.20
C LYS A 258 1.19 12.32 12.32
N THR A 259 0.64 12.38 11.10
CA THR A 259 0.70 11.28 10.12
C THR A 259 1.41 11.69 8.83
N ALA A 260 2.16 12.79 8.87
CA ALA A 260 2.96 13.26 7.75
C ALA A 260 4.10 12.27 7.42
N SER A 261 4.98 12.64 6.48
CA SER A 261 6.18 11.84 6.24
C SER A 261 7.02 11.75 7.54
N VAL A 262 7.76 10.66 7.74
CA VAL A 262 8.80 10.57 8.77
C VAL A 262 9.84 11.69 8.62
N ASN A 263 10.08 12.16 7.39
CA ASN A 263 10.96 13.32 7.12
C ASN A 263 10.41 14.64 7.69
N GLU A 264 9.12 14.69 8.03
CA GLU A 264 8.43 15.85 8.61
C GLU A 264 8.26 15.71 10.14
N ASN A 265 9.09 14.90 10.79
CA ASN A 265 9.13 14.72 12.25
C ASN A 265 7.83 14.15 12.87
N ARG A 266 7.18 13.21 12.18
CA ARG A 266 5.93 12.57 12.67
C ARG A 266 6.08 11.79 13.99
N GLY A 267 7.31 11.44 14.39
CA GLY A 267 7.59 10.56 15.53
C GLY A 267 7.13 9.11 15.28
N ASP A 268 6.94 8.33 16.35
CA ASP A 268 6.56 6.91 16.26
C ASP A 268 5.02 6.73 16.20
N PHE A 269 4.32 7.56 15.42
CA PHE A 269 2.85 7.52 15.33
C PHE A 269 2.33 6.11 14.95
N LEU A 270 2.84 5.53 13.85
CA LEU A 270 2.31 4.27 13.33
C LEU A 270 2.59 3.08 14.28
N PRO A 271 3.82 2.88 14.81
CA PRO A 271 4.08 1.84 15.82
C PRO A 271 3.24 2.03 17.10
N SER A 272 3.20 3.24 17.66
CA SER A 272 2.48 3.52 18.91
C SER A 272 0.97 3.33 18.75
N THR A 273 0.41 3.75 17.63
CA THR A 273 -1.02 3.62 17.33
C THR A 273 -1.39 2.17 17.00
N THR A 274 -0.49 1.42 16.37
CA THR A 274 -0.66 -0.03 16.18
C THR A 274 -0.77 -0.75 17.52
N GLN A 275 0.14 -0.47 18.46
CA GLN A 275 0.06 -1.04 19.81
C GLN A 275 -1.23 -0.62 20.52
N MET A 276 -1.62 0.65 20.44
CA MET A 276 -2.87 1.13 21.03
C MET A 276 -4.10 0.40 20.46
N ALA A 277 -4.16 0.19 19.14
CA ALA A 277 -5.26 -0.51 18.49
C ALA A 277 -5.33 -1.98 18.95
N ILE A 278 -4.19 -2.66 19.02
CA ILE A 278 -4.06 -4.02 19.54
C ILE A 278 -4.57 -4.10 20.99
N ASP A 279 -4.11 -3.21 21.87
CA ASP A 279 -4.53 -3.18 23.28
C ASP A 279 -6.03 -2.87 23.41
N TYR A 280 -6.54 -1.96 22.58
CA TYR A 280 -7.95 -1.56 22.57
C TYR A 280 -8.86 -2.72 22.16
N LEU A 281 -8.54 -3.40 21.05
CA LEU A 281 -9.35 -4.49 20.50
C LEU A 281 -9.24 -5.75 21.36
N SER A 282 -8.02 -6.14 21.77
CA SER A 282 -7.80 -7.33 22.59
C SER A 282 -8.46 -7.25 23.97
N SER A 283 -8.54 -6.06 24.57
CA SER A 283 -9.23 -5.85 25.86
C SER A 283 -10.76 -5.88 25.77
N ARG A 284 -11.34 -5.86 24.57
CA ARG A 284 -12.80 -5.78 24.35
C ARG A 284 -13.38 -7.02 23.70
N SER A 285 -12.58 -7.74 22.92
CA SER A 285 -13.08 -8.89 22.18
C SER A 285 -13.02 -10.17 23.00
N THR A 286 -14.14 -10.88 23.06
CA THR A 286 -14.18 -12.26 23.55
C THR A 286 -13.85 -13.25 22.44
N ASN A 287 -14.33 -13.00 21.22
CA ASN A 287 -14.24 -13.91 20.07
C ASN A 287 -12.95 -13.74 19.28
N GLY A 288 -12.31 -12.58 19.38
CA GLY A 288 -11.12 -12.21 18.63
C GLY A 288 -11.31 -10.95 17.78
N PHE A 289 -10.25 -10.47 17.14
CA PHE A 289 -10.32 -9.23 16.36
C PHE A 289 -9.63 -9.33 15.01
N PHE A 290 -10.06 -8.45 14.10
CA PHE A 290 -9.36 -8.14 12.86
C PHE A 290 -8.81 -6.71 12.94
N LEU A 291 -7.54 -6.52 12.57
CA LEU A 291 -6.92 -5.20 12.52
C LEU A 291 -6.22 -5.05 11.17
N MET A 292 -6.53 -3.96 10.45
CA MET A 292 -5.75 -3.53 9.29
C MET A 292 -4.84 -2.36 9.69
N VAL A 293 -3.54 -2.45 9.37
CA VAL A 293 -2.53 -1.42 9.65
C VAL A 293 -1.84 -1.01 8.36
N GLU A 294 -1.76 0.28 8.07
CA GLU A 294 -1.24 0.79 6.80
C GLU A 294 -0.08 1.79 6.94
N GLY A 295 1.03 1.47 6.28
CA GLY A 295 2.16 2.36 6.02
C GLY A 295 1.99 3.19 4.74
N ALA A 296 0.91 3.96 4.63
CA ALA A 296 0.51 4.69 3.41
C ALA A 296 1.54 5.67 2.81
N ARG A 297 2.46 6.18 3.64
CA ARG A 297 3.47 7.14 3.19
C ARG A 297 4.60 6.53 2.36
N ILE A 298 4.73 5.19 2.33
CA ILE A 298 5.69 4.51 1.46
C ILE A 298 5.36 4.83 -0.01
N ASP A 299 4.12 4.59 -0.43
CA ASP A 299 3.62 4.91 -1.78
C ASP A 299 3.79 6.38 -2.13
N LYS A 300 3.33 7.29 -1.26
CA LYS A 300 3.42 8.74 -1.53
C LYS A 300 4.86 9.22 -1.71
N SER A 301 5.78 8.62 -0.97
CA SER A 301 7.22 8.90 -1.09
C SER A 301 7.77 8.36 -2.40
N ALA A 302 7.33 7.16 -2.82
CA ALA A 302 7.70 6.55 -4.09
C ALA A 302 7.14 7.32 -5.29
N HIS A 303 5.88 7.79 -5.28
CA HIS A 303 5.34 8.69 -6.32
C HIS A 303 6.15 9.98 -6.47
N SER A 304 6.69 10.48 -5.36
CA SER A 304 7.52 11.68 -5.34
C SER A 304 8.98 11.41 -5.69
N ASN A 305 9.36 10.14 -5.89
CA ASN A 305 10.75 9.66 -6.01
C ASN A 305 11.65 10.11 -4.85
N ASP A 306 11.09 10.33 -3.65
CA ASP A 306 11.86 10.65 -2.44
C ASP A 306 12.37 9.35 -1.82
N TYR A 307 13.57 8.93 -2.24
CA TYR A 307 14.20 7.71 -1.75
C TYR A 307 14.45 7.74 -0.24
N SER A 308 14.82 8.90 0.32
CA SER A 308 15.09 9.02 1.75
C SER A 308 13.82 8.84 2.57
N ALA A 309 12.69 9.40 2.10
CA ALA A 309 11.40 9.17 2.72
C ALA A 309 10.98 7.71 2.59
N VAL A 310 11.09 7.10 1.40
CA VAL A 310 10.79 5.67 1.19
C VAL A 310 11.50 4.78 2.22
N VAL A 311 12.82 4.94 2.36
CA VAL A 311 13.60 4.13 3.32
C VAL A 311 13.09 4.32 4.74
N ARG A 312 12.89 5.56 5.18
CA ARG A 312 12.45 5.86 6.55
C ARG A 312 11.01 5.40 6.83
N GLU A 313 10.14 5.46 5.84
CA GLU A 313 8.76 4.96 5.95
C GLU A 313 8.72 3.43 6.06
N VAL A 314 9.58 2.71 5.32
CA VAL A 314 9.73 1.26 5.47
C VAL A 314 10.26 0.90 6.87
N LEU A 315 11.23 1.66 7.39
CA LEU A 315 11.75 1.44 8.75
C LEU A 315 10.67 1.68 9.82
N ASP A 316 9.88 2.73 9.69
CA ASP A 316 8.79 3.02 10.62
C ASP A 316 7.66 1.98 10.54
N PHE A 317 7.33 1.52 9.33
CA PHE A 317 6.40 0.41 9.14
C PHE A 317 6.92 -0.88 9.80
N ASP A 318 8.22 -1.19 9.67
CA ASP A 318 8.81 -2.38 10.30
C ASP A 318 8.79 -2.35 11.84
N LYS A 319 8.85 -1.16 12.46
CA LYS A 319 8.61 -1.01 13.91
C LYS A 319 7.15 -1.34 14.29
N ALA A 320 6.18 -0.99 13.43
CA ALA A 320 4.79 -1.38 13.64
C ALA A 320 4.58 -2.88 13.43
N VAL A 321 5.30 -3.48 12.47
CA VAL A 321 5.38 -4.94 12.31
C VAL A 321 5.92 -5.59 13.58
N GLU A 322 6.99 -5.04 14.16
CA GLU A 322 7.55 -5.53 15.42
C GLU A 322 6.52 -5.53 16.55
N ALA A 323 5.74 -4.47 16.72
CA ALA A 323 4.66 -4.42 17.72
C ALA A 323 3.63 -5.55 17.50
N ALA A 324 3.20 -5.77 16.25
CA ALA A 324 2.26 -6.83 15.91
C ALA A 324 2.83 -8.24 16.16
N ILE A 325 4.09 -8.49 15.77
CA ILE A 325 4.76 -9.79 15.96
C ILE A 325 4.96 -10.10 17.45
N ARG A 326 5.38 -9.12 18.25
CA ARG A 326 5.53 -9.27 19.70
C ARG A 326 4.20 -9.60 20.38
N PHE A 327 3.12 -8.92 19.98
CA PHE A 327 1.79 -9.27 20.48
C PHE A 327 1.41 -10.70 20.07
N ALA A 328 1.61 -11.06 18.81
CA ALA A 328 1.19 -12.35 18.30
C ALA A 328 1.93 -13.53 18.94
N GLU A 329 3.23 -13.36 19.21
CA GLU A 329 4.02 -14.34 19.95
C GLU A 329 3.53 -14.50 21.39
N LYS A 330 3.24 -13.39 22.08
CA LYS A 330 2.74 -13.40 23.46
C LYS A 330 1.34 -14.01 23.57
N ASP A 331 0.46 -13.68 22.62
CA ASP A 331 -0.92 -14.16 22.59
C ASP A 331 -1.04 -15.62 22.13
N GLY A 332 -0.20 -16.04 21.20
CA GLY A 332 -0.14 -17.40 20.67
C GLY A 332 -1.36 -17.84 19.85
N ASN A 333 -2.35 -16.97 19.61
CA ASN A 333 -3.52 -17.26 18.77
C ASN A 333 -3.74 -16.17 17.71
N THR A 334 -2.73 -15.35 17.44
CA THR A 334 -2.79 -14.25 16.48
C THR A 334 -1.96 -14.58 15.25
N LEU A 335 -2.57 -14.39 14.08
CA LEU A 335 -1.92 -14.45 12.79
C LEU A 335 -1.60 -13.02 12.32
N VAL A 336 -0.35 -12.75 12.00
CA VAL A 336 0.09 -11.49 11.37
C VAL A 336 0.42 -11.76 9.91
N ILE A 337 -0.12 -10.94 9.01
CA ILE A 337 0.11 -11.00 7.56
C ILE A 337 0.65 -9.64 7.13
N ILE A 338 1.82 -9.60 6.50
CA ILE A 338 2.44 -8.37 6.00
C ILE A 338 2.54 -8.44 4.48
N SER A 339 2.00 -7.46 3.78
CA SER A 339 2.14 -7.36 2.32
C SER A 339 2.02 -5.90 1.85
N ALA A 340 1.77 -5.72 0.56
CA ALA A 340 1.47 -4.45 -0.06
C ALA A 340 0.22 -4.59 -0.95
N ASP A 341 -0.34 -3.45 -1.33
CA ASP A 341 -1.45 -3.36 -2.27
C ASP A 341 -0.97 -3.33 -3.73
N HIS A 342 0.19 -2.73 -4.00
CA HIS A 342 0.95 -2.77 -5.25
C HIS A 342 2.43 -2.37 -5.01
N GLU A 343 3.24 -2.34 -6.07
CA GLU A 343 4.56 -1.69 -6.05
C GLU A 343 4.45 -0.30 -6.69
N THR A 344 5.26 0.65 -6.24
CA THR A 344 5.27 2.02 -6.77
C THR A 344 6.67 2.50 -7.17
N GLY A 345 6.76 3.19 -8.30
CA GLY A 345 7.98 3.89 -8.71
C GLY A 345 8.99 3.06 -9.50
N ALA A 346 8.75 1.74 -9.67
CA ALA A 346 9.70 0.83 -10.30
C ALA A 346 11.11 0.99 -9.69
N LEU A 347 11.17 0.93 -8.36
CA LEU A 347 12.39 1.22 -7.61
C LEU A 347 13.45 0.15 -7.90
N ALA A 348 14.64 0.59 -8.32
CA ALA A 348 15.78 -0.28 -8.57
C ALA A 348 16.95 0.08 -7.64
N LEU A 349 17.45 -0.93 -6.92
CA LEU A 349 18.67 -0.81 -6.12
C LEU A 349 19.90 -0.93 -7.03
N ARG A 350 20.87 -0.03 -6.86
CA ARG A 350 22.04 0.06 -7.76
C ARG A 350 23.36 -0.27 -7.07
N ASP A 351 23.58 0.28 -5.89
CA ASP A 351 24.87 0.24 -5.19
C ASP A 351 24.67 0.55 -3.69
N GLY A 352 25.66 0.29 -2.85
CA GLY A 352 25.57 0.57 -1.41
C GLY A 352 26.65 -0.11 -0.56
N ASN A 353 26.62 0.18 0.73
CA ASN A 353 27.41 -0.49 1.75
C ASN A 353 26.48 -0.80 2.94
N ILE A 354 26.12 -2.08 3.07
CA ILE A 354 25.18 -2.57 4.10
C ILE A 354 25.70 -2.27 5.51
N LYS A 355 27.00 -2.49 5.78
CA LYS A 355 27.57 -2.25 7.13
C LYS A 355 27.47 -0.78 7.55
N GLU A 356 27.60 0.13 6.59
CA GLU A 356 27.50 1.57 6.82
C GLU A 356 26.07 2.12 6.69
N GLY A 357 25.07 1.26 6.38
CA GLY A 357 23.69 1.68 6.13
C GLY A 357 23.54 2.61 4.93
N LYS A 358 24.47 2.57 3.96
CA LYS A 358 24.48 3.43 2.78
C LYS A 358 23.85 2.72 1.59
N MET A 359 22.90 3.36 0.92
CA MET A 359 22.20 2.80 -0.24
C MET A 359 22.10 3.81 -1.37
N LYS A 360 22.20 3.32 -2.60
CA LYS A 360 21.93 4.06 -3.83
C LYS A 360 20.88 3.33 -4.63
N ALA A 361 19.85 4.05 -5.02
CA ALA A 361 18.75 3.54 -5.82
C ALA A 361 18.37 4.52 -6.92
N MET A 362 17.46 4.08 -7.77
CA MET A 362 16.87 4.90 -8.81
C MET A 362 15.42 4.52 -9.06
N PHE A 363 14.60 5.50 -9.41
CA PHE A 363 13.22 5.30 -9.82
C PHE A 363 13.12 5.36 -11.34
N VAL A 364 12.41 4.39 -11.92
CA VAL A 364 12.14 4.35 -13.38
C VAL A 364 10.77 4.96 -13.69
N SER A 365 9.86 4.99 -12.71
CA SER A 365 8.51 5.52 -12.83
C SER A 365 8.19 6.41 -11.63
N LYS A 366 7.09 7.16 -11.72
CA LYS A 366 6.40 7.70 -10.53
C LYS A 366 5.14 6.89 -10.21
N GLY A 367 4.55 6.22 -11.20
CA GLY A 367 3.31 5.47 -11.00
C GLY A 367 3.53 4.08 -10.40
N HIS A 368 2.43 3.42 -10.09
CA HIS A 368 2.42 2.03 -9.68
C HIS A 368 2.95 1.11 -10.78
N THR A 369 3.39 -0.08 -10.39
CA THR A 369 3.84 -1.11 -11.33
C THR A 369 3.10 -2.43 -11.10
N PRO A 370 3.06 -3.31 -12.12
CA PRO A 370 2.28 -4.55 -12.07
C PRO A 370 3.09 -5.74 -11.53
N ILE A 371 4.29 -5.50 -10.99
CA ILE A 371 5.11 -6.57 -10.41
C ILE A 371 4.41 -7.12 -9.15
N MET A 372 4.54 -8.42 -8.93
CA MET A 372 4.02 -9.03 -7.72
C MET A 372 4.71 -8.42 -6.49
N VAL A 373 3.95 -8.28 -5.41
CA VAL A 373 4.46 -7.74 -4.15
C VAL A 373 4.77 -8.88 -3.17
N PRO A 374 5.77 -8.72 -2.29
CA PRO A 374 6.06 -9.73 -1.27
C PRO A 374 4.91 -9.89 -0.27
N LEU A 375 4.80 -11.08 0.31
CA LEU A 375 3.99 -11.34 1.48
C LEU A 375 4.80 -12.11 2.50
N PHE A 376 4.68 -11.72 3.76
CA PHE A 376 5.24 -12.42 4.92
C PHE A 376 4.12 -12.75 5.90
N ALA A 377 4.26 -13.84 6.65
CA ALA A 377 3.29 -14.21 7.66
C ALA A 377 3.94 -14.83 8.90
N TYR A 378 3.29 -14.67 10.05
CA TYR A 378 3.71 -15.23 11.32
C TYR A 378 2.52 -15.63 12.20
N GLY A 379 2.63 -16.76 12.88
CA GLY A 379 1.65 -17.26 13.86
C GLY A 379 0.93 -18.52 13.38
N PRO A 380 -0.14 -18.95 14.06
CA PRO A 380 -0.89 -20.14 13.68
C PRO A 380 -1.40 -20.04 12.25
N GLN A 381 -1.34 -21.14 11.51
CA GLN A 381 -1.78 -21.24 10.11
C GLN A 381 -1.02 -20.34 9.11
N SER A 382 0.10 -19.70 9.50
CA SER A 382 0.87 -18.80 8.63
C SER A 382 1.30 -19.46 7.31
N LYS A 383 1.62 -20.76 7.33
CA LYS A 383 1.97 -21.58 6.15
C LYS A 383 0.97 -21.50 4.98
N LEU A 384 -0.30 -21.16 5.24
CA LEU A 384 -1.32 -20.99 4.21
C LEU A 384 -1.06 -19.77 3.29
N PHE A 385 -0.16 -18.88 3.70
CA PHE A 385 0.16 -17.64 2.99
C PHE A 385 1.51 -17.72 2.27
N GLY A 386 2.18 -18.87 2.24
CA GLY A 386 3.36 -19.08 1.41
C GLY A 386 3.02 -19.22 -0.08
N GLY A 387 4.05 -19.12 -0.93
CA GLY A 387 3.91 -19.28 -2.39
C GLY A 387 3.32 -18.06 -3.11
N VAL A 388 2.81 -18.26 -4.33
CA VAL A 388 2.19 -17.19 -5.14
C VAL A 388 0.67 -17.27 -5.03
N GLN A 389 0.00 -16.16 -4.73
CA GLN A 389 -1.46 -16.09 -4.57
C GLN A 389 -2.04 -14.77 -5.08
N GLU A 390 -3.37 -14.68 -5.20
CA GLU A 390 -4.06 -13.42 -5.49
C GLU A 390 -4.30 -12.62 -4.20
N ASN A 391 -4.35 -11.29 -4.28
CA ASN A 391 -4.73 -10.44 -3.13
C ASN A 391 -6.13 -10.77 -2.57
N SER A 392 -7.05 -11.18 -3.43
CA SER A 392 -8.37 -11.68 -3.03
C SER A 392 -8.30 -12.99 -2.22
N ASP A 393 -7.33 -13.85 -2.49
CA ASP A 393 -7.19 -15.13 -1.77
C ASP A 393 -6.78 -14.90 -0.32
N VAL A 394 -5.98 -13.86 -0.05
CA VAL A 394 -5.59 -13.45 1.31
C VAL A 394 -6.85 -13.17 2.13
N SER A 395 -7.78 -12.37 1.60
CA SER A 395 -9.06 -12.05 2.25
C SER A 395 -9.90 -13.30 2.49
N ASN A 396 -10.05 -14.15 1.47
CA ASN A 396 -10.85 -15.37 1.56
C ASN A 396 -10.29 -16.35 2.60
N LYS A 397 -8.96 -16.49 2.70
CA LYS A 397 -8.28 -17.29 3.72
C LYS A 397 -8.49 -16.71 5.13
N ILE A 398 -8.35 -15.40 5.30
CA ILE A 398 -8.63 -14.73 6.59
C ILE A 398 -10.07 -15.04 7.04
N LEU A 399 -11.04 -14.87 6.14
CA LEU A 399 -12.44 -15.15 6.44
C LEU A 399 -12.63 -16.62 6.82
N GLN A 400 -12.09 -17.58 6.06
CA GLN A 400 -12.20 -19.02 6.38
C GLN A 400 -11.56 -19.39 7.73
N LEU A 401 -10.49 -18.70 8.12
CA LEU A 401 -9.81 -18.95 9.38
C LEU A 401 -10.61 -18.46 10.59
N LEU A 402 -11.26 -17.30 10.47
CA LEU A 402 -11.98 -16.64 11.57
C LEU A 402 -13.48 -16.98 11.63
N ALA A 403 -14.15 -17.15 10.49
CA ALA A 403 -15.58 -17.42 10.40
C ALA A 403 -15.91 -18.90 10.65
N LYS A 404 -15.70 -19.35 11.89
CA LYS A 404 -15.98 -20.71 12.35
C LYS A 404 -17.08 -20.77 13.38
#